data_AF-A0A1H1NHX6-F1
#
_entry.id   AF-A0A1H1NHX6-F1
#
_cell.length_a   1.000
_cell.length_b   1.000
_cell.length_c   1.000
_cell.angle_alpha   90.00
_cell.angle_beta   90.00
_cell.angle_gamma   90.00
#
_symmetry.space_group_name_H-M   'P 1'
#
loop_
_entity.id
_entity.type
_entity.pdbx_description
1 polymer ?
#
loop_
_entity_poly.entity_id
_entity_poly.type
_entity_poly.pdbx_seq_one_letter_code
_entity_poly.pdbx_strand_id
1 'polypeptide(L)'
;MLYIKFAIKSQEKFIAFKEVYNHMCAVRKPGYQEEEKTIDWETATDEEIDHFMDEDKPKIELFNQLFPVYAQEFLRNYFSYDKSKSILVRADILSFFNYLEYGFEVDLDALEKQKENEVIVKFSTGNYPYGGMERFLMTLKAFELNPIECFDGYNVYLFQWTSDYEHDAIILSEKTKEYITSLQQK
;
A
#
# COMPACT_ATOMS: atom_id res chain seq x y z
N MET A 1 -8.95 -2.20 -16.10
CA MET A 1 -7.74 -2.76 -15.47
C MET A 1 -6.73 -1.64 -15.33
N LEU A 2 -6.34 -1.32 -14.10
CA LEU A 2 -5.38 -0.28 -13.74
C LEU A 2 -4.05 -0.95 -13.40
N TYR A 3 -2.96 -0.17 -13.40
CA TYR A 3 -1.69 -0.71 -12.94
C TYR A 3 -0.74 0.33 -12.37
N ILE A 4 0.13 -0.12 -11.47
CA ILE A 4 1.35 0.57 -11.06
C ILE A 4 2.53 -0.35 -11.33
N LYS A 5 3.53 0.17 -12.01
CA LYS A 5 4.81 -0.48 -12.26
C LYS A 5 5.88 0.14 -11.37
N PHE A 6 6.72 -0.70 -10.78
CA PHE A 6 7.85 -0.28 -9.97
C PHE A 6 9.10 -1.11 -10.23
N ALA A 7 10.25 -0.53 -9.89
CA ALA A 7 11.55 -1.17 -9.97
C ALA A 7 11.97 -1.76 -8.62
N ILE A 8 12.57 -2.95 -8.66
CA ILE A 8 13.16 -3.61 -7.49
C ILE A 8 14.65 -3.28 -7.44
N LYS A 9 15.11 -2.74 -6.31
CA LYS A 9 16.54 -2.58 -6.00
C LYS A 9 17.08 -3.69 -5.10
N SER A 10 16.23 -4.21 -4.20
CA SER A 10 16.56 -5.31 -3.29
C SER A 10 15.46 -6.37 -3.33
N GLN A 11 15.84 -7.61 -3.64
CA GLN A 11 14.91 -8.74 -3.64
C GLN A 11 14.38 -9.02 -2.21
N GLU A 12 15.19 -8.81 -1.19
CA GLU A 12 14.77 -8.94 0.22
C GLU A 12 13.64 -7.97 0.54
N LYS A 13 13.76 -6.70 0.14
CA LYS A 13 12.72 -5.69 0.37
C LYS A 13 11.46 -5.95 -0.44
N PHE A 14 11.61 -6.47 -1.66
CA PHE A 14 10.47 -6.95 -2.44
C PHE A 14 9.76 -8.13 -1.77
N ILE A 15 10.50 -9.07 -1.19
CA ILE A 15 9.91 -10.19 -0.44
C ILE A 15 9.14 -9.67 0.77
N ALA A 16 9.71 -8.74 1.54
CA ALA A 16 9.01 -8.12 2.66
C ALA A 16 7.74 -7.37 2.23
N PHE A 17 7.78 -6.63 1.12
CA PHE A 17 6.58 -5.98 0.56
C PHE A 17 5.49 -6.98 0.17
N LYS A 18 5.85 -8.16 -0.35
CA LYS A 18 4.86 -9.18 -0.71
C LYS A 18 4.04 -9.62 0.50
N GLU A 19 4.59 -9.64 1.70
CA GLU A 19 3.83 -9.98 2.92
C GLU A 19 2.72 -8.95 3.16
N VAL A 20 3.04 -7.65 3.03
CA VAL A 20 2.03 -6.58 3.10
C VAL A 20 0.99 -6.72 2.00
N TYR A 21 1.42 -6.95 0.75
CA TYR A 21 0.52 -7.11 -0.39
C TYR A 21 -0.42 -8.31 -0.20
N ASN A 22 0.10 -9.44 0.29
CA ASN A 22 -0.68 -10.65 0.56
C ASN A 22 -1.70 -10.41 1.67
N HIS A 23 -1.31 -9.70 2.74
CA HIS A 23 -2.24 -9.27 3.78
C HIS A 23 -3.36 -8.40 3.21
N MET A 24 -3.01 -7.37 2.42
CA MET A 24 -4.00 -6.52 1.74
C MET A 24 -4.96 -7.34 0.84
N CYS A 25 -4.46 -8.37 0.15
CA CYS A 25 -5.31 -9.28 -0.62
C CYS A 25 -6.21 -10.13 0.27
N ALA A 26 -5.72 -10.60 1.41
CA ALA A 26 -6.44 -11.48 2.33
C ALA A 26 -7.64 -10.76 2.97
N VAL A 27 -7.43 -9.55 3.50
CA VAL A 27 -8.47 -8.76 4.19
C VAL A 27 -9.68 -8.42 3.29
N ARG A 28 -9.47 -8.43 1.96
CA ARG A 28 -10.52 -8.13 0.96
C ARG A 28 -11.31 -9.36 0.52
N LYS A 29 -10.92 -10.57 0.92
CA LYS A 29 -11.62 -11.79 0.51
C LYS A 29 -12.93 -11.94 1.29
N PRO A 30 -14.02 -12.38 0.64
CA PRO A 30 -15.25 -12.73 1.35
C PRO A 30 -14.99 -13.76 2.45
N GLY A 31 -15.47 -13.49 3.66
CA GLY A 31 -15.29 -14.38 4.81
C GLY A 31 -13.91 -14.31 5.47
N TYR A 32 -13.07 -13.33 5.12
CA TYR A 32 -11.89 -13.03 5.94
C TYR A 32 -12.33 -12.65 7.35
N GLN A 33 -11.71 -13.29 8.34
CA GLN A 33 -11.81 -12.92 9.75
C GLN A 33 -10.37 -12.73 10.23
N GLU A 34 -10.10 -11.59 10.87
CA GLU A 34 -8.85 -11.43 11.61
C GLU A 34 -8.78 -12.55 12.66
N GLU A 35 -7.60 -13.12 12.89
CA GLU A 35 -7.44 -14.11 13.95
C GLU A 35 -7.82 -13.47 15.28
N GLU A 36 -8.95 -13.88 15.85
CA GLU A 36 -9.38 -13.43 17.17
C GLU A 36 -8.35 -13.93 18.19
N LYS A 37 -7.58 -12.99 18.76
CA LYS A 37 -6.82 -13.31 19.98
C LYS A 37 -7.84 -13.73 21.03
N THR A 38 -7.60 -14.84 21.72
CA THR A 38 -8.41 -15.28 22.86
C THR A 38 -7.64 -15.03 24.14
N ILE A 39 -8.28 -14.43 25.14
CA ILE A 39 -7.71 -14.26 26.48
C ILE A 39 -8.38 -15.24 27.45
N ASP A 40 -7.57 -15.91 28.29
CA ASP A 40 -8.08 -16.70 29.39
C ASP A 40 -8.35 -15.77 30.58
N TRP A 41 -9.61 -15.34 30.71
CA TRP A 41 -10.04 -14.42 31.76
C TRP A 41 -9.81 -14.92 33.19
N GLU A 42 -9.63 -16.24 33.39
CA GLU A 42 -9.42 -16.80 34.74
C GLU A 42 -7.95 -16.69 35.18
N THR A 43 -7.02 -16.62 34.23
CA THR A 43 -5.57 -16.61 34.51
C THR A 43 -4.84 -15.37 34.01
N ALA A 44 -5.49 -14.52 33.22
CA ALA A 44 -4.89 -13.34 32.65
C ALA A 44 -4.49 -12.32 33.73
N THR A 45 -3.30 -11.76 33.55
CA THR A 45 -2.82 -10.62 34.33
C THR A 45 -3.54 -9.33 33.92
N ASP A 46 -3.55 -8.33 34.81
CA ASP A 46 -4.13 -7.01 34.51
C ASP A 46 -3.49 -6.39 33.24
N GLU A 47 -2.19 -6.61 33.03
CA GLU A 47 -1.47 -6.13 31.84
C GLU A 47 -1.90 -6.85 30.54
N GLU A 48 -2.24 -8.13 30.62
CA GLU A 48 -2.80 -8.90 29.49
C GLU A 48 -4.24 -8.48 29.20
N ILE A 49 -5.03 -8.19 30.24
CA ILE A 49 -6.40 -7.69 30.11
C ILE A 49 -6.40 -6.28 29.48
N ASP A 50 -5.58 -5.36 29.99
CA ASP A 50 -5.42 -4.02 29.41
C ASP A 50 -4.93 -4.08 27.96
N HIS A 51 -4.00 -5.00 27.66
CA HIS A 51 -3.57 -5.25 26.29
C HIS A 51 -4.71 -5.73 25.40
N PHE A 52 -5.54 -6.65 25.88
CA PHE A 52 -6.66 -7.22 25.14
C PHE A 52 -7.78 -6.21 24.90
N MET A 53 -8.01 -5.30 25.85
CA MET A 53 -9.03 -4.26 25.77
C MET A 53 -8.62 -3.05 24.90
N ASP A 54 -7.33 -2.90 24.59
CA ASP A 54 -6.83 -1.87 23.68
C ASP A 54 -7.02 -2.30 22.22
N GLU A 55 -8.09 -1.80 21.58
CA GLU A 55 -8.45 -2.13 20.19
C GLU A 55 -7.37 -1.74 19.16
N ASP A 56 -6.53 -0.75 19.47
CA ASP A 56 -5.50 -0.25 18.55
C ASP A 56 -4.21 -1.11 18.62
N LYS A 57 -3.94 -1.71 19.78
CA LYS A 57 -2.67 -2.42 20.04
C LYS A 57 -2.45 -3.64 19.15
N PRO A 58 -3.42 -4.56 18.95
CA PRO A 58 -3.26 -5.67 17.99
C PRO A 58 -2.94 -5.20 16.58
N LYS A 59 -3.54 -4.09 16.13
CA LYS A 59 -3.26 -3.52 14.81
C LYS A 59 -1.86 -2.94 14.69
N ILE A 60 -1.40 -2.23 15.73
CA ILE A 60 -0.03 -1.71 15.77
C ILE A 60 0.97 -2.86 15.78
N GLU A 61 0.70 -3.94 16.50
CA GLU A 61 1.55 -5.14 16.50
C GLU A 61 1.62 -5.80 15.12
N LEU A 62 0.46 -6.01 14.48
CA LEU A 62 0.40 -6.55 13.13
C LEU A 62 1.15 -5.66 12.13
N PHE A 63 0.98 -4.34 12.22
CA PHE A 63 1.77 -3.40 11.43
C PHE A 63 3.28 -3.59 11.68
N ASN A 64 3.72 -3.67 12.93
CA ASN A 64 5.13 -3.83 13.27
C ASN A 64 5.70 -5.18 12.80
N GLN A 65 4.88 -6.22 12.69
CA GLN A 65 5.26 -7.51 12.12
C GLN A 65 5.41 -7.45 10.60
N LEU A 66 4.47 -6.80 9.92
CA LEU A 66 4.43 -6.71 8.45
C LEU A 66 5.43 -5.68 7.89
N PHE A 67 5.70 -4.60 8.63
CA PHE A 67 6.57 -3.52 8.21
C PHE A 67 7.92 -3.60 8.94
N PRO A 68 9.04 -3.88 8.25
CA PRO A 68 10.37 -3.83 8.85
C PRO A 68 10.72 -2.43 9.37
N VAL A 69 11.64 -2.35 10.33
CA VAL A 69 12.04 -1.09 11.00
C VAL A 69 12.34 0.05 10.02
N TYR A 70 13.05 -0.22 8.92
CA TYR A 70 13.38 0.81 7.92
C TYR A 70 12.13 1.38 7.22
N ALA A 71 11.14 0.52 6.95
CA ALA A 71 9.89 0.94 6.33
C ALA A 71 9.03 1.74 7.31
N GLN A 72 9.02 1.33 8.59
CA GLN A 72 8.36 2.09 9.65
C GLN A 72 8.99 3.48 9.82
N GLU A 73 10.31 3.58 9.79
CA GLU A 73 11.03 4.85 9.89
C GLU A 73 10.70 5.77 8.71
N PHE A 74 10.72 5.24 7.48
CA PHE A 74 10.31 5.99 6.29
C PHE A 74 8.89 6.55 6.44
N LEU A 75 7.93 5.73 6.89
CA LEU A 75 6.54 6.15 7.06
C LEU A 75 6.38 7.20 8.17
N ARG A 76 7.10 7.09 9.28
CA ARG A 76 7.12 8.12 10.34
C ARG A 76 7.64 9.46 9.82
N ASN A 77 8.67 9.43 8.98
CA ASN A 77 9.20 10.63 8.34
C ASN A 77 8.20 11.21 7.33
N TYR A 78 7.53 10.36 6.55
CA TYR A 78 6.44 10.77 5.67
C TYR A 78 5.29 11.43 6.44
N PHE A 79 4.84 10.86 7.56
CA PHE A 79 3.76 11.47 8.38
C PHE A 79 4.16 12.83 8.93
N SER A 80 5.43 12.98 9.35
CA SER A 80 5.97 14.26 9.80
C SER A 80 6.00 15.29 8.67
N TYR A 81 6.39 14.85 7.47
CA TYR A 81 6.40 15.67 6.26
C TYR A 81 4.98 16.10 5.85
N ASP A 82 4.03 15.17 5.80
CA ASP A 82 2.63 15.44 5.41
C ASP A 82 1.94 16.39 6.40
N LYS A 83 2.15 16.19 7.70
CA LYS A 83 1.67 17.10 8.75
C LYS A 83 2.25 18.51 8.63
N SER A 84 3.47 18.65 8.12
CA SER A 84 4.09 19.96 7.89
C SER A 84 3.42 20.73 6.76
N LYS A 85 2.79 20.03 5.80
CA LYS A 85 2.05 20.64 4.69
C LYS A 85 0.64 21.06 5.08
N SER A 86 0.00 20.33 5.99
CA SER A 86 -1.36 20.65 6.44
C SER A 86 -1.62 20.17 7.86
N ILE A 87 -1.99 21.10 8.75
CA ILE A 87 -2.37 20.82 10.14
C ILE A 87 -3.63 19.95 10.22
N LEU A 88 -4.44 19.92 9.15
CA LEU A 88 -5.68 19.15 9.06
C LEU A 88 -5.43 17.67 8.73
N VAL A 89 -4.26 17.32 8.20
CA VAL A 89 -3.93 15.92 7.87
C VAL A 89 -3.07 15.35 8.99
N ARG A 90 -3.67 14.46 9.78
CA ARG A 90 -3.00 13.70 10.84
C ARG A 90 -2.98 12.22 10.47
N ALA A 91 -2.21 11.88 9.44
CA ALA A 91 -1.89 10.49 9.19
C ALA A 91 -0.95 10.00 10.31
N ASP A 92 -1.28 8.83 10.83
CA ASP A 92 -0.48 8.05 11.78
C ASP A 92 -0.48 6.59 11.32
N ILE A 93 0.20 5.72 12.07
CA ILE A 93 0.36 4.30 11.71
C ILE A 93 -1.01 3.63 11.55
N LEU A 94 -1.93 3.86 12.49
CA LEU A 94 -3.25 3.22 12.49
C LEU A 94 -4.09 3.65 11.30
N SER A 95 -4.21 4.97 11.07
CA SER A 95 -4.97 5.49 9.93
C SER A 95 -4.36 5.10 8.59
N PHE A 96 -3.03 5.02 8.49
CA PHE A 96 -2.34 4.55 7.29
C PHE A 96 -2.57 3.06 7.05
N PHE A 97 -2.47 2.24 8.09
CA PHE A 97 -2.64 0.79 7.96
C PHE A 97 -4.10 0.42 7.69
N ASN A 98 -5.06 1.01 8.42
CA ASN A 98 -6.49 0.89 8.13
C ASN A 98 -6.83 1.32 6.71
N TYR A 99 -6.14 2.33 6.17
CA TYR A 99 -6.29 2.70 4.77
C TYR A 99 -5.83 1.59 3.82
N LEU A 100 -4.67 0.97 4.06
CA LEU A 100 -4.22 -0.14 3.21
C LEU A 100 -5.16 -1.35 3.28
N GLU A 101 -5.74 -1.62 4.44
CA GLU A 101 -6.67 -2.73 4.63
C GLU A 101 -8.03 -2.46 3.98
N TYR A 102 -8.63 -1.30 4.28
CA TYR A 102 -10.04 -1.04 4.01
C TYR A 102 -10.28 0.23 3.19
N GLY A 103 -9.44 1.25 3.35
CA GLY A 103 -9.63 2.55 2.69
C GLY A 103 -9.17 2.60 1.23
N PHE A 104 -8.29 1.71 0.81
CA PHE A 104 -7.88 1.60 -0.59
C PHE A 104 -8.90 0.73 -1.32
N GLU A 105 -9.97 1.37 -1.79
CA GLU A 105 -11.15 0.77 -2.46
C GLU A 105 -10.83 0.25 -3.87
N VAL A 106 -9.90 -0.70 -3.93
CA VAL A 106 -9.50 -1.40 -5.15
C VAL A 106 -9.47 -2.91 -4.89
N ASP A 107 -9.74 -3.66 -5.94
CA ASP A 107 -9.50 -5.09 -6.02
C ASP A 107 -8.08 -5.32 -6.53
N LEU A 108 -7.23 -5.94 -5.70
CA LEU A 108 -5.86 -6.27 -6.06
C LEU A 108 -5.84 -7.53 -6.93
N ASP A 109 -5.82 -7.33 -8.25
CA ASP A 109 -5.99 -8.41 -9.23
C ASP A 109 -4.73 -9.28 -9.38
N ALA A 110 -3.54 -8.66 -9.43
CA ALA A 110 -2.29 -9.40 -9.61
C ALA A 110 -1.02 -8.63 -9.20
N LEU A 111 0.01 -9.37 -8.82
CA LEU A 111 1.39 -8.89 -8.65
C LEU A 111 2.31 -9.68 -9.58
N GLU A 112 2.69 -9.08 -10.71
CA GLU A 112 3.38 -9.77 -11.81
C GLU A 112 4.80 -9.25 -12.02
N LYS A 113 5.77 -10.16 -12.02
CA LYS A 113 7.14 -9.84 -12.43
C LYS A 113 7.23 -9.81 -13.96
N GLN A 114 7.66 -8.69 -14.54
CA GLN A 114 7.79 -8.52 -16.00
C GLN A 114 9.21 -8.82 -16.47
N LYS A 115 10.20 -8.32 -15.72
CA LYS A 115 11.64 -8.51 -15.96
C LYS A 115 12.34 -8.77 -14.63
N GLU A 116 13.66 -9.00 -14.67
CA GLU A 116 14.46 -9.31 -13.47
C GLU A 116 14.24 -8.31 -12.32
N ASN A 117 14.08 -7.01 -12.64
CA ASN A 117 13.93 -5.93 -11.66
C ASN A 117 12.67 -5.05 -11.87
N GLU A 118 11.68 -5.50 -12.64
CA GLU A 118 10.44 -4.74 -12.86
C GLU A 118 9.21 -5.58 -12.48
N VAL A 119 8.32 -4.99 -11.70
CA VAL A 119 7.07 -5.61 -11.25
C VAL A 119 5.90 -4.69 -11.52
N ILE A 120 4.74 -5.27 -11.81
CA ILE A 120 3.47 -4.59 -11.99
C ILE A 120 2.48 -5.09 -10.94
N VAL A 121 1.88 -4.17 -10.19
CA VAL A 121 0.63 -4.41 -9.47
C VAL A 121 -0.52 -4.03 -10.40
N LYS A 122 -1.39 -4.98 -10.68
CA LYS A 122 -2.66 -4.77 -11.38
C LYS A 122 -3.77 -4.73 -10.37
N PHE A 123 -4.70 -3.81 -10.60
CA PHE A 123 -5.86 -3.65 -9.75
C PHE A 123 -7.04 -3.10 -10.54
N SER A 124 -8.22 -3.27 -9.99
CA SER A 124 -9.47 -2.77 -10.54
C SER A 124 -10.26 -2.05 -9.46
N THR A 125 -11.21 -1.23 -9.87
CA THR A 125 -12.08 -0.51 -8.94
C THR A 125 -13.43 -0.30 -9.59
N GLY A 126 -14.49 -0.42 -8.79
CA GLY A 126 -15.85 -0.08 -9.19
C GLY A 126 -16.15 1.42 -9.13
N ASN A 127 -15.26 2.21 -8.51
CA ASN A 127 -15.47 3.63 -8.23
C ASN A 127 -14.44 4.48 -9.01
N TYR A 128 -14.91 5.48 -9.77
CA TYR A 128 -14.03 6.47 -10.40
C TYR A 128 -14.56 7.90 -10.22
N PRO A 129 -13.72 8.87 -9.80
CA PRO A 129 -12.30 8.74 -9.46
C PRO A 129 -12.09 7.91 -8.18
N TYR A 130 -10.99 7.15 -8.12
CA TYR A 130 -10.57 6.45 -6.90
C TYR A 130 -9.46 7.24 -6.22
N GLY A 131 -9.61 7.45 -4.91
CA GLY A 131 -8.65 8.21 -4.11
C GLY A 131 -7.50 7.35 -3.57
N GLY A 132 -6.51 8.03 -2.97
CA GLY A 132 -5.57 7.42 -2.02
C GLY A 132 -4.45 6.57 -2.61
N MET A 133 -4.25 6.58 -3.93
CA MET A 133 -3.08 5.97 -4.58
C MET A 133 -1.76 6.42 -3.94
N GLU A 134 -1.69 7.67 -3.46
CA GLU A 134 -0.50 8.23 -2.79
C GLU A 134 -0.01 7.38 -1.61
N ARG A 135 -0.92 6.93 -0.73
CA ARG A 135 -0.53 6.10 0.42
C ARG A 135 0.06 4.76 -0.01
N PHE A 136 -0.49 4.17 -1.08
CA PHE A 136 0.08 2.94 -1.65
C PHE A 136 1.45 3.19 -2.30
N LEU A 137 1.64 4.33 -2.97
CA LEU A 137 2.97 4.73 -3.48
C LEU A 137 3.98 4.93 -2.36
N MET A 138 3.56 5.53 -1.24
CA MET A 138 4.40 5.65 -0.04
C MET A 138 4.72 4.30 0.57
N THR A 139 3.79 3.33 0.55
CA THR A 139 4.09 1.95 0.92
C THR A 139 5.20 1.38 0.03
N LEU A 140 5.09 1.48 -1.29
CA LEU A 140 6.14 1.02 -2.21
C LEU A 140 7.49 1.69 -1.89
N LYS A 141 7.50 3.01 -1.70
CA LYS A 141 8.70 3.78 -1.36
C LYS A 141 9.30 3.38 0.00
N ALA A 142 8.47 3.08 1.00
CA ALA A 142 8.92 2.58 2.30
C ALA A 142 9.68 1.25 2.20
N PHE A 143 9.32 0.41 1.22
CA PHE A 143 10.03 -0.82 0.88
C PHE A 143 11.16 -0.61 -0.15
N GLU A 144 11.53 0.65 -0.43
CA GLU A 144 12.49 1.04 -1.46
C GLU A 144 12.19 0.47 -2.87
N LEU A 145 10.91 0.20 -3.12
CA LEU A 145 10.40 -0.15 -4.43
C LEU A 145 10.03 1.16 -5.12
N ASN A 146 10.70 1.45 -6.23
CA ASN A 146 10.56 2.77 -6.87
C ASN A 146 9.44 2.74 -7.91
N PRO A 147 8.29 3.41 -7.70
CA PRO A 147 7.25 3.51 -8.72
C PRO A 147 7.80 4.25 -9.94
N ILE A 148 7.55 3.71 -11.13
CA ILE A 148 8.08 4.25 -12.39
C ILE A 148 6.98 4.65 -13.37
N GLU A 149 5.87 3.92 -13.38
CA GLU A 149 4.78 4.15 -14.33
C GLU A 149 3.45 3.74 -13.72
N CYS A 150 2.37 4.45 -14.06
CA CYS A 150 1.00 4.11 -13.69
C CYS A 150 0.09 4.21 -14.91
N PHE A 151 -0.94 3.38 -14.94
CA PHE A 151 -2.14 3.63 -15.73
C PHE A 151 -3.33 3.84 -14.79
N ASP A 152 -3.85 5.05 -14.78
CA ASP A 152 -4.94 5.50 -13.89
C ASP A 152 -6.36 5.25 -14.46
N GLY A 153 -6.44 4.61 -15.62
CA GLY A 153 -7.69 4.37 -16.35
C GLY A 153 -7.87 5.27 -17.56
N TYR A 154 -7.12 6.38 -17.63
CA TYR A 154 -7.18 7.36 -18.72
C TYR A 154 -5.82 7.57 -19.36
N ASN A 155 -4.78 7.71 -18.55
CA ASN A 155 -3.43 8.02 -18.99
C ASN A 155 -2.44 7.02 -18.43
N VAL A 156 -1.54 6.58 -19.30
CA VAL A 156 -0.26 6.04 -18.84
C VAL A 156 0.63 7.24 -18.55
N TYR A 157 1.19 7.32 -17.35
CA TYR A 157 2.14 8.38 -17.01
C TYR A 157 3.36 7.83 -16.27
N LEU A 158 4.48 8.54 -16.39
CA LEU A 158 5.71 8.28 -15.65
C LEU A 158 5.73 9.08 -14.36
N PHE A 159 6.18 8.44 -13.29
CA PHE A 159 6.50 9.13 -12.04
C PHE A 159 7.87 9.80 -12.19
N GLN A 160 7.89 11.13 -12.10
CA GLN A 160 9.13 11.90 -11.98
C GLN A 160 9.29 12.38 -10.54
N TRP A 161 9.89 11.53 -9.71
CA TRP A 161 10.14 11.83 -8.30
C TRP A 161 11.07 13.04 -8.16
N THR A 162 10.59 14.07 -7.46
CA THR A 162 11.35 15.30 -7.13
C THR A 162 11.91 15.23 -5.72
N SER A 163 11.30 14.41 -4.86
CA SER A 163 11.79 14.05 -3.53
C SER A 163 11.38 12.62 -3.17
N ASP A 164 11.59 12.21 -1.91
CA ASP A 164 11.12 10.92 -1.43
C ASP A 164 9.59 10.83 -1.30
N TYR A 165 8.90 11.98 -1.22
CA TYR A 165 7.47 12.07 -0.95
C TYR A 165 6.70 12.87 -2.00
N GLU A 166 7.36 13.31 -3.08
CA GLU A 166 6.74 14.09 -4.15
C GLU A 166 7.22 13.62 -5.51
N HIS A 167 6.29 13.66 -6.46
CA HIS A 167 6.57 13.42 -7.86
C HIS A 167 5.70 14.30 -8.75
N ASP A 168 6.21 14.59 -9.94
CA ASP A 168 5.40 15.06 -11.06
C ASP A 168 4.90 13.85 -11.88
N ALA A 169 3.86 14.06 -12.68
CA ALA A 169 3.32 13.05 -13.60
C ALA A 169 3.55 13.50 -15.05
N ILE A 170 4.33 12.72 -15.81
CA ILE A 170 4.51 12.96 -17.25
C ILE A 170 3.61 12.01 -18.02
N ILE A 171 2.58 12.55 -18.69
CA ILE A 171 1.65 11.77 -19.52
C ILE A 171 2.37 11.23 -20.76
N LEU A 172 2.24 9.93 -20.99
CA LEU A 172 2.76 9.21 -22.15
C LEU A 172 1.64 8.95 -23.16
N SER A 173 1.33 9.94 -24.00
CA SER A 173 0.17 9.89 -24.90
C SER A 173 0.19 8.72 -25.89
N GLU A 174 1.32 8.40 -26.50
CA GLU A 174 1.40 7.28 -27.46
C GLU A 174 1.21 5.93 -26.76
N LYS A 175 1.90 5.72 -25.63
CA LYS A 175 1.76 4.50 -24.83
C LYS A 175 0.35 4.34 -24.26
N THR A 176 -0.32 5.45 -23.95
CA THR A 176 -1.73 5.46 -23.53
C THR A 176 -2.62 4.92 -24.64
N LYS A 177 -2.46 5.40 -25.88
CA LYS A 177 -3.22 4.90 -27.03
C LYS A 177 -2.98 3.41 -27.24
N GLU A 178 -1.72 2.97 -27.20
CA GLU A 178 -1.36 1.56 -27.35
C GLU A 178 -2.01 0.69 -26.27
N TYR A 179 -1.92 1.10 -25.01
CA TYR A 179 -2.48 0.35 -23.89
C TYR A 179 -4.00 0.25 -23.98
N ILE A 180 -4.71 1.36 -24.21
CA ILE A 180 -6.17 1.37 -24.36
C ILE A 180 -6.61 0.48 -25.54
N THR A 181 -5.91 0.56 -26.67
CA THR A 181 -6.20 -0.30 -27.83
C THR A 181 -6.04 -1.77 -27.47
N SER A 182 -5.00 -2.14 -26.72
CA SER A 182 -4.78 -3.51 -26.26
C SER A 182 -5.86 -4.03 -25.30
N LEU A 183 -6.52 -3.14 -24.56
CA LEU A 183 -7.64 -3.50 -23.67
C LEU A 183 -8.93 -3.79 -24.45
N GLN A 184 -9.15 -3.11 -25.58
CA GLN A 184 -10.34 -3.28 -26.41
C GLN A 184 -10.31 -4.56 -27.27
N GLN A 185 -9.13 -5.15 -27.45
CA GLN A 185 -8.93 -6.36 -28.25
C GLN A 185 -8.98 -7.65 -27.43
N LYS A 186 -9.13 -7.57 -26.11
CA LYS A 186 -9.26 -8.70 -25.18
C LYS A 186 -10.71 -8.93 -24.80
#